data_AF-A0A951A3R8-F1
#
_entry.id   AF-A0A951A3R8-F1
#
_cell.length_a   1.000
_cell.length_b   1.000
_cell.length_c   1.000
_cell.angle_alpha   90.00
_cell.angle_beta   90.00
_cell.angle_gamma   90.00
#
_symmetry.space_group_name_H-M   'P 1'
#
loop_
_entity.id
_entity.type
_entity.pdbx_description
1 polymer ?
#
loop_
_entity_poly.entity_id
_entity_poly.type
_entity_poly.pdbx_seq_one_letter_code
_entity_poly.pdbx_strand_id
1 'polypeptide(L)'
;GVFRIMRAIALDMRNRDFVAAAITQGESALAVMGREILPNAVTPLLADLCLRLGYTAITVGVLGFLGLGLPPPTPDWGGMVAEGKNMAIAFPHLVIFPCIAISLLMLAMSLLSDALQQIAKGSSRA
;
A
#
# COMPACT_ATOMS: atom_id res chain seq x y z
N GLY A 1 11.11 -3.55 -9.87
CA GLY A 1 10.46 -4.12 -8.68
C GLY A 1 8.95 -4.25 -8.86
N VAL A 2 8.23 -3.12 -8.87
CA VAL A 2 6.76 -3.01 -9.05
C VAL A 2 6.25 -3.80 -10.26
N PHE A 3 6.88 -3.63 -11.42
CA PHE A 3 6.52 -4.32 -12.66
C PHE A 3 6.63 -5.85 -12.56
N ARG A 4 7.55 -6.38 -11.75
CA ARG A 4 7.72 -7.83 -11.57
C ARG A 4 6.62 -8.42 -10.70
N ILE A 5 6.19 -7.69 -9.68
CA ILE A 5 5.08 -8.10 -8.80
C ILE A 5 3.75 -7.98 -9.55
N MET A 6 3.52 -6.86 -10.26
CA MET A 6 2.40 -6.73 -11.20
C MET A 6 2.35 -7.87 -12.21
N ARG A 7 3.49 -8.20 -12.83
CA ARG A 7 3.58 -9.32 -13.78
C ARG A 7 3.35 -10.67 -13.11
N ALA A 8 3.80 -10.88 -11.88
CA ALA A 8 3.55 -12.11 -11.13
C ALA A 8 2.06 -12.26 -10.76
N ILE A 9 1.41 -11.18 -10.30
CA ILE A 9 -0.03 -11.12 -10.02
C ILE A 9 -0.84 -11.33 -11.30
N ALA A 10 -0.44 -10.69 -12.41
CA ALA A 10 -1.08 -10.89 -13.72
C ALA A 10 -0.88 -12.31 -14.26
N LEU A 11 0.29 -12.93 -14.05
CA LEU A 11 0.55 -14.33 -14.43
C LEU A 11 -0.26 -15.31 -13.56
N ASP A 12 -0.41 -15.04 -12.27
CA ASP A 12 -1.23 -15.82 -11.35
C ASP A 12 -2.72 -15.74 -11.74
N MET A 13 -3.20 -14.54 -12.10
CA MET A 13 -4.55 -14.33 -12.58
C MET A 13 -4.81 -14.92 -13.96
N ARG A 14 -3.82 -14.92 -14.86
CA ARG A 14 -3.91 -15.52 -16.20
C ARG A 14 -4.14 -17.04 -16.15
N ASN A 15 -3.73 -17.69 -15.06
CA ASN A 15 -3.89 -19.14 -14.86
C ASN A 15 -5.24 -19.54 -14.24
N ARG A 16 -6.12 -18.59 -13.91
CA ARG A 16 -7.46 -18.92 -13.39
C ARG A 16 -8.43 -19.27 -14.52
N ASP A 17 -9.31 -20.22 -14.24
CA ASP A 17 -10.28 -20.83 -15.17
C ASP A 17 -11.14 -19.82 -15.96
N PHE A 18 -11.27 -18.58 -15.48
CA PHE A 18 -11.97 -17.48 -16.15
C PHE A 18 -11.39 -17.13 -17.53
N VAL A 19 -10.06 -17.16 -17.72
CA VAL A 19 -9.45 -16.87 -19.03
C VAL A 19 -9.67 -18.02 -20.01
N ALA A 20 -9.68 -19.26 -19.52
CA ALA A 20 -9.97 -20.44 -20.34
C ALA A 20 -11.44 -20.43 -20.80
N ALA A 21 -12.38 -20.04 -19.92
CA ALA A 21 -13.80 -19.89 -20.25
C ALA A 21 -14.06 -18.78 -21.28
N ALA A 22 -13.39 -17.63 -21.17
CA ALA A 22 -13.55 -16.52 -22.12
C ALA A 22 -13.01 -16.84 -23.52
N ILE A 23 -11.91 -17.60 -23.60
CA ILE A 23 -11.36 -18.08 -24.88
C ILE A 23 -12.33 -19.07 -25.55
N THR A 24 -13.02 -19.92 -24.77
CA THR A 24 -14.05 -20.83 -25.33
C THR A 24 -15.30 -20.10 -25.86
N GLN A 25 -15.55 -18.86 -25.44
CA GLN A 25 -16.64 -18.02 -25.97
C GLN A 25 -16.25 -17.19 -27.21
N GLY A 26 -14.98 -17.16 -27.61
CA GLY A 26 -14.54 -16.46 -28.82
C GLY A 26 -14.44 -14.93 -28.68
N GLU A 27 -14.39 -14.40 -27.46
CA GLU A 27 -14.16 -12.96 -27.25
C GLU A 27 -12.73 -12.54 -27.58
N SER A 28 -12.56 -11.31 -28.10
CA SER A 28 -11.25 -10.75 -28.39
C SER A 28 -10.41 -10.58 -27.10
N ALA A 29 -9.11 -10.86 -27.17
CA ALA A 29 -8.21 -10.79 -26.01
C ALA A 29 -8.20 -9.40 -25.31
N LEU A 30 -8.50 -8.33 -26.07
CA LEU A 30 -8.65 -6.96 -25.55
C LEU A 30 -9.93 -6.77 -24.72
N ALA A 31 -11.05 -7.39 -25.12
CA ALA A 31 -12.29 -7.37 -24.37
C ALA A 31 -12.15 -8.15 -23.05
N VAL A 32 -11.54 -9.34 -23.11
CA VAL A 32 -11.22 -10.17 -21.93
C VAL A 32 -10.29 -9.42 -20.97
N MET A 33 -9.23 -8.78 -21.48
CA MET A 33 -8.33 -7.97 -20.65
C MET A 33 -9.06 -6.82 -19.95
N GLY A 34 -9.86 -6.04 -20.68
CA GLY A 34 -10.51 -4.84 -20.13
C GLY A 34 -11.67 -5.13 -19.20
N ARG A 35 -12.44 -6.20 -19.47
CA ARG A 35 -13.73 -6.46 -18.83
C ARG A 35 -13.67 -7.53 -17.74
N GLU A 36 -12.76 -8.50 -17.86
CA GLU A 36 -12.63 -9.58 -16.88
C GLU A 36 -11.34 -9.48 -16.08
N ILE A 37 -10.20 -9.24 -16.72
CA ILE A 37 -8.89 -9.23 -16.03
C ILE A 37 -8.69 -7.93 -15.25
N LEU A 38 -8.98 -6.77 -15.85
CA LEU A 38 -8.76 -5.46 -15.23
C LEU A 38 -9.47 -5.29 -13.87
N PRO A 39 -10.79 -5.49 -13.74
CA PRO A 39 -11.47 -5.29 -12.46
C PRO A 39 -11.01 -6.27 -11.38
N ASN A 40 -10.70 -7.52 -11.75
CA ASN A 40 -10.18 -8.51 -10.81
C ASN A 40 -8.75 -8.20 -10.36
N ALA A 41 -7.91 -7.64 -11.24
CA ALA A 41 -6.52 -7.28 -10.93
C ALA A 41 -6.38 -5.99 -10.12
N VAL A 42 -7.35 -5.07 -10.17
CA VAL A 42 -7.29 -3.80 -9.43
C VAL A 42 -7.23 -4.04 -7.91
N THR A 43 -7.95 -5.02 -7.38
CA THR A 43 -8.00 -5.28 -5.93
C THR A 43 -6.65 -5.68 -5.33
N PRO A 44 -5.91 -6.69 -5.84
CA PRO A 44 -4.56 -7.00 -5.34
C PRO A 44 -3.53 -5.90 -5.64
N LEU A 45 -3.74 -5.12 -6.71
CA LEU A 45 -2.87 -4.02 -7.09
C LEU A 45 -3.00 -2.84 -6.12
N LEU A 46 -4.21 -2.54 -5.65
CA LEU A 46 -4.45 -1.58 -4.56
C LEU A 46 -3.86 -2.05 -3.23
N ALA A 47 -3.92 -3.36 -2.92
CA ALA A 47 -3.28 -3.89 -1.74
C ALA A 47 -1.75 -3.73 -1.77
N ASP A 48 -1.10 -4.07 -2.89
CA ASP A 48 0.36 -3.83 -3.08
C ASP A 48 0.70 -2.34 -2.97
N LEU A 49 -0.14 -1.46 -3.52
CA LEU A 49 0.03 0.00 -3.39
C LEU A 49 -0.01 0.43 -1.92
N CYS A 50 -0.95 -0.06 -1.12
CA CYS A 50 -1.06 0.26 0.30
C CYS A 50 0.19 -0.17 1.08
N LEU A 51 0.71 -1.38 0.83
CA LEU A 51 1.94 -1.87 1.45
C LEU A 51 3.15 -0.99 1.09
N ARG A 52 3.26 -0.55 -0.17
CA ARG A 52 4.31 0.36 -0.62
C ARG A 52 4.21 1.73 0.03
N LEU A 53 3.01 2.27 0.16
CA LEU A 53 2.79 3.54 0.83
C LEU A 53 3.21 3.45 2.31
N GLY A 54 2.93 2.33 2.97
CA GLY A 54 3.43 2.06 4.33
C GLY A 54 4.96 2.13 4.42
N TYR A 55 5.66 1.39 3.56
CA TYR A 55 7.13 1.43 3.48
C TYR A 55 7.69 2.83 3.17
N THR A 56 7.03 3.54 2.26
CA THR A 56 7.44 4.89 1.87
C THR A 56 7.30 5.86 3.03
N ALA A 57 6.19 5.78 3.77
CA ALA A 57 5.96 6.59 4.96
C ALA A 57 7.00 6.34 6.06
N ILE A 58 7.39 5.09 6.31
CA ILE A 58 8.48 4.76 7.24
C ILE A 58 9.79 5.41 6.77
N THR A 59 10.11 5.27 5.48
CA THR A 59 11.34 5.83 4.91
C THR A 59 11.37 7.36 5.05
N VAL A 60 10.26 8.03 4.75
CA VAL A 60 10.13 9.49 4.92
C VAL A 60 10.24 9.88 6.38
N GLY A 61 9.60 9.15 7.30
CA GLY A 61 9.71 9.41 8.74
C GLY A 61 11.14 9.24 9.27
N VAL A 62 11.88 8.23 8.78
CA VAL A 62 13.30 8.04 9.12
C VAL A 62 14.15 9.17 8.56
N LEU A 63 13.92 9.60 7.32
CA LEU A 63 14.63 10.74 6.72
C LEU A 63 14.35 12.03 7.51
N GLY A 64 13.09 12.27 7.87
CA GLY A 64 12.68 13.35 8.77
C GLY A 64 13.39 13.32 10.10
N PHE A 65 13.45 12.14 10.73
CA PHE A 65 14.16 11.94 11.98
C PHE A 65 15.66 12.21 11.89
N LEU A 66 16.28 11.88 10.75
CA LEU A 66 17.69 12.14 10.48
C LEU A 66 17.98 13.61 10.09
N GLY A 67 16.96 14.46 10.00
CA GLY A 67 17.10 15.87 9.59
C GLY A 67 17.26 16.06 8.08
N LEU A 68 17.02 15.01 7.28
CA LEU A 68 16.96 15.04 5.81
C LEU A 68 15.50 15.16 5.31
N GLY A 69 14.57 15.49 6.20
CA GLY A 69 13.17 15.72 5.90
C GLY A 69 12.90 17.07 5.27
N LEU A 70 11.61 17.42 5.20
CA LEU A 70 11.17 18.70 4.66
C LEU A 70 11.65 19.85 5.58
N PRO A 71 12.13 20.97 5.02
CA PRO A 71 12.55 22.11 5.83
C PRO A 71 11.36 22.71 6.60
N PRO A 72 11.56 23.21 7.85
CA PRO A 72 10.51 23.97 8.54
C PRO A 72 10.09 25.16 7.65
N PRO A 73 8.78 25.46 7.45
CA PRO A 73 7.64 25.30 8.35
C PRO A 73 6.68 24.13 8.03
N THR A 74 7.03 23.23 7.11
CA THR A 74 6.12 22.12 6.77
C THR A 74 6.11 21.07 7.88
N PRO A 75 4.93 20.68 8.41
CA PRO A 75 4.85 19.68 9.46
C PRO A 75 5.26 18.31 8.91
N ASP A 76 6.38 17.79 9.38
CA ASP A 76 6.87 16.43 9.14
C ASP A 76 6.90 15.66 10.46
N TRP A 77 6.15 14.55 10.55
CA TRP A 77 6.09 13.75 11.77
C TRP A 77 7.44 13.14 12.14
N GLY A 78 8.32 12.87 11.17
CA GLY A 78 9.69 12.41 11.43
C GLY A 78 10.56 13.49 12.09
N GLY A 79 10.55 14.69 11.52
CA GLY A 79 11.21 15.88 12.08
C GLY A 79 10.67 16.28 13.45
N MET A 80 9.36 16.19 13.67
CA MET A 80 8.74 16.48 14.98
C MET A 80 9.26 15.56 16.10
N VAL A 81 9.54 14.29 15.80
CA VAL A 81 10.18 13.37 16.75
C VAL A 81 11.64 13.75 17.00
N ALA A 82 12.37 14.21 15.98
CA ALA A 82 13.76 14.62 16.09
C ALA A 82 13.94 15.88 16.96
N GLU A 83 13.09 16.89 16.76
CA GLU A 83 13.05 18.11 17.57
C GLU A 83 12.58 17.82 18.98
N GLY A 84 11.51 17.02 19.09
CA GLY A 84 10.93 16.58 20.35
C GLY A 84 11.91 15.77 21.21
N LYS A 85 12.88 15.05 20.63
CA LYS A 85 13.91 14.30 21.38
C LYS A 85 14.72 15.18 22.33
N ASN A 86 15.12 16.38 21.90
CA ASN A 86 15.92 17.29 22.73
C ASN A 86 15.09 17.87 23.89
N MET A 87 13.78 18.00 23.68
CA MET A 87 12.82 18.46 24.70
C MET A 87 12.08 17.30 25.38
N ALA A 88 12.39 16.04 25.09
CA ALA A 88 11.57 14.89 25.48
C ALA A 88 11.52 14.70 27.01
N ILE A 89 12.59 15.11 27.69
CA ILE A 89 12.67 15.09 29.16
C ILE A 89 11.75 16.15 29.78
N ALA A 90 11.54 17.29 29.11
CA ALA A 90 10.69 18.39 29.59
C ALA A 90 9.24 18.28 29.08
N PHE A 91 9.03 17.83 27.84
CA PHE A 91 7.75 17.80 27.14
C PHE A 91 7.59 16.49 26.34
N PRO A 92 7.34 15.36 27.02
CA PRO A 92 7.25 14.05 26.37
C PRO A 92 6.08 13.93 25.36
N HIS A 93 5.04 14.76 25.52
CA HIS A 93 3.88 14.76 24.62
C HIS A 93 4.22 15.11 23.16
N LEU A 94 5.27 15.91 22.93
CA LEU A 94 5.73 16.32 21.60
C LEU A 94 6.22 15.13 20.75
N VAL A 95 6.74 14.09 21.41
CA VAL A 95 7.24 12.87 20.75
C VAL A 95 6.16 11.79 20.69
N ILE A 96 5.36 11.65 21.75
CA ILE A 96 4.36 10.60 21.85
C ILE A 96 3.27 10.76 20.78
N PHE A 97 2.80 11.98 20.53
CA PHE A 97 1.74 12.24 19.56
C PHE A 97 2.10 11.82 18.12
N PRO A 98 3.22 12.27 17.52
CA PRO A 98 3.61 11.85 16.17
C PRO A 98 3.91 10.34 16.11
N CYS A 99 4.49 9.74 17.16
CA CYS A 99 4.72 8.29 17.21
C CYS A 99 3.42 7.48 17.16
N ILE A 100 2.39 7.89 17.92
CA ILE A 100 1.08 7.24 17.88
C ILE A 100 0.42 7.46 16.51
N ALA A 101 0.49 8.66 15.95
CA ALA A 101 -0.09 8.98 14.65
C ALA A 101 0.52 8.12 13.52
N ILE A 102 1.85 8.00 13.46
CA ILE A 102 2.54 7.14 12.49
C ILE A 102 2.13 5.68 12.69
N SER A 103 2.12 5.20 13.94
CA SER A 103 1.78 3.80 14.25
C SER A 103 0.34 3.47 13.84
N LEU A 104 -0.60 4.36 14.14
CA LEU A 104 -2.01 4.20 13.77
C LEU A 104 -2.21 4.23 12.26
N LEU A 105 -1.53 5.15 11.56
CA LEU A 105 -1.57 5.21 10.10
C LEU A 105 -1.04 3.91 9.47
N MET A 106 0.06 3.37 10.00
CA MET A 106 0.63 2.11 9.52
C MET A 106 -0.32 0.93 9.75
N LEU A 107 -0.92 0.86 10.94
CA LEU A 107 -1.92 -0.16 11.25
C LEU A 107 -3.13 -0.08 10.32
N ALA A 108 -3.66 1.13 10.10
CA ALA A 108 -4.78 1.34 9.20
C ALA A 108 -4.45 0.91 7.76
N MET A 109 -3.27 1.27 7.24
CA MET A 109 -2.84 0.86 5.89
C MET A 109 -2.62 -0.65 5.77
N SER A 110 -2.08 -1.27 6.81
CA SER A 110 -1.88 -2.73 6.85
C SER A 110 -3.21 -3.47 6.85
N LEU A 111 -4.14 -3.07 7.72
CA LEU A 111 -5.49 -3.64 7.78
C LEU A 111 -6.27 -3.41 6.49
N LEU A 112 -6.13 -2.24 5.86
CA LEU A 112 -6.75 -1.92 4.57
C LEU A 112 -6.23 -2.85 3.47
N SER A 113 -4.91 -3.05 3.41
CA SER A 113 -4.31 -4.02 2.48
C SER A 113 -4.89 -5.42 2.70
N ASP A 114 -4.95 -5.88 3.94
CA ASP A 114 -5.46 -7.22 4.27
C ASP A 114 -6.94 -7.37 3.89
N ALA A 115 -7.77 -6.36 4.15
CA ALA A 115 -9.17 -6.33 3.77
C ALA A 115 -9.34 -6.40 2.23
N LEU A 116 -8.56 -5.62 1.48
CA LEU A 116 -8.57 -5.65 0.01
C LEU A 116 -8.15 -7.02 -0.52
N GLN A 117 -7.10 -7.63 0.04
CA GLN A 117 -6.66 -8.97 -0.34
C GLN A 117 -7.72 -10.03 -0.04
N GLN A 118 -8.47 -9.89 1.06
CA GLN A 118 -9.54 -10.81 1.42
C GLN A 118 -10.72 -10.72 0.44
N ILE A 119 -11.11 -9.50 0.05
CA ILE A 119 -12.15 -9.27 -0.97
C ILE A 119 -11.71 -9.88 -2.32
N ALA A 120 -10.45 -9.67 -2.71
CA ALA A 120 -9.90 -10.24 -3.95
C ALA A 120 -9.95 -11.78 -3.98
N LYS A 121 -9.72 -12.44 -2.83
CA LYS A 121 -9.83 -13.91 -2.71
C LYS A 121 -11.29 -14.38 -2.75
N GLY A 122 -12.22 -13.61 -2.18
CA GLY A 122 -13.66 -13.91 -2.19
C GLY A 122 -14.27 -13.91 -3.58
N SER A 123 -13.90 -12.93 -4.43
CA SER A 123 -14.40 -12.81 -5.81
C SER A 123 -14.00 -13.98 -6.73
N SER A 124 -12.99 -14.76 -6.35
CA SER A 124 -12.53 -15.89 -7.17
C SER A 124 -13.27 -17.20 -6.92
N ARG A 125 -14.09 -17.26 -5.87
CA ARG A 125 -14.84 -18.47 -5.47
C ARG A 125 -16.31 -18.45 -5.87
N ALA A 126 -16.81 -17.30 -6.35
CA ALA A 126 -18.15 -17.14 -6.90
C ALA A 126 -18.10 -17.25 -8.42
#